data_AF-A0A5S4FJB9-F1
#
_entry.id   AF-A0A5S4FJB9-F1
#
_cell.length_a   1.000
_cell.length_b   1.000
_cell.length_c   1.000
_cell.angle_alpha   90.00
_cell.angle_beta   90.00
_cell.angle_gamma   90.00
#
_symmetry.space_group_name_H-M   'P 1'
#
loop_
_entity.id
_entity.type
_entity.pdbx_description
1 polymer ?
#
loop_
_entity_poly.entity_id
_entity_poly.type
_entity_poly.pdbx_seq_one_letter_code
_entity_poly.pdbx_strand_id
1 'polypeptide(L)' 'MQIARLPHLADASRVIAGSPQDNRFAVAFARDGALVGAVAVNAPKDLIRVKRAIVAGHRLGTLA' A
#
# COMPACT_ATOMS: atom_id res chain seq x y z
N MET A 1 7.90 5.19 11.82
CA MET A 1 7.20 4.13 11.06
C MET A 1 5.70 4.34 11.24
N GLN A 2 4.93 4.50 10.16
CA GLN A 2 3.46 4.59 10.23
C GLN A 2 2.89 3.32 9.57
N ILE A 3 2.00 2.62 10.29
CA ILE A 3 1.47 1.31 9.89
C ILE A 3 -0.05 1.42 9.75
N ALA A 4 -0.60 1.05 8.59
CA ALA A 4 -2.04 1.01 8.34
C ALA A 4 -2.54 -0.42 8.11
N ARG A 5 -2.82 -1.14 9.22
CA ARG A 5 -3.53 -2.45 9.37
C ARG A 5 -3.20 -3.56 8.33
N LEU A 6 -3.91 -4.69 8.32
CA LEU A 6 -3.50 -5.98 8.92
C LEU A 6 -2.59 -6.76 7.94
N PRO A 7 -1.25 -6.74 8.11
CA PRO A 7 -0.32 -7.40 7.18
C PRO A 7 -0.50 -8.92 7.09
N HIS A 8 -1.01 -9.55 8.15
CA HIS A 8 -1.22 -10.99 8.23
C HIS A 8 -2.41 -11.51 7.40
N LEU A 9 -3.23 -10.61 6.83
CA LEU A 9 -4.37 -10.98 5.98
C LEU A 9 -4.04 -10.95 4.49
N ALA A 10 -2.83 -10.54 4.09
CA ALA A 10 -2.47 -10.31 2.70
C ALA A 10 -1.65 -11.46 2.12
N ASP A 11 -2.07 -11.94 0.94
CA ASP A 11 -1.34 -12.98 0.19
C ASP A 11 -0.33 -12.37 -0.79
N ALA A 12 -0.43 -11.06 -1.06
CA ALA A 12 0.45 -10.35 -1.97
C ALA A 12 0.84 -8.95 -1.45
N SER A 13 2.10 -8.56 -1.67
CA SER A 13 2.63 -7.21 -1.40
C SER A 13 3.29 -6.62 -2.64
N ARG A 14 3.02 -5.36 -2.95
CA ARG A 14 3.61 -4.66 -4.11
C ARG A 14 4.00 -3.23 -3.76
N VAL A 15 5.19 -2.81 -4.19
CA VAL A 15 5.58 -1.39 -4.18
C VAL A 15 4.75 -0.67 -5.23
N ILE A 16 3.98 0.33 -4.80
CA ILE A 16 3.06 1.09 -5.67
C ILE A 16 3.43 2.56 -5.76
N ALA A 17 4.40 3.03 -4.97
CA ALA A 17 4.97 4.36 -5.12
C ALA A 17 6.40 4.41 -4.56
N GLY A 18 7.24 5.23 -5.18
CA GLY A 18 8.62 5.46 -4.77
C GLY A 18 9.54 4.26 -5.05
N SER A 19 10.73 4.29 -4.43
CA SER A 19 11.76 3.28 -4.57
C SER A 19 12.29 2.86 -3.20
N PRO A 20 12.41 1.55 -2.91
CA PRO A 20 13.09 1.06 -1.72
C PRO A 20 14.53 1.58 -1.60
N GLN A 21 15.21 1.80 -2.73
CA GLN A 21 16.60 2.25 -2.78
C GLN A 21 16.77 3.68 -2.21
N ASP A 22 15.74 4.52 -2.35
CA ASP A 22 15.73 5.90 -1.89
C ASP A 22 15.19 6.06 -0.46
N ASN A 23 14.93 4.94 0.26
CA ASN A 23 14.27 4.92 1.58
C ASN A 23 12.94 5.68 1.62
N ARG A 24 12.29 5.85 0.46
CA ARG A 24 10.99 6.51 0.29
C ARG A 24 10.13 5.65 -0.63
N PHE A 25 9.22 4.88 -0.04
CA PHE A 25 8.35 4.00 -0.80
C PHE A 25 7.05 3.72 -0.05
N ALA A 26 6.04 3.32 -0.81
CA ALA A 26 4.78 2.80 -0.30
C ALA A 26 4.52 1.40 -0.87
N VAL A 27 4.21 0.47 0.03
CA VAL A 27 3.83 -0.91 -0.27
C VAL A 27 2.35 -1.05 -0.01
N ALA A 28 1.60 -1.53 -1.01
CA ALA A 28 0.24 -2.00 -0.83
C ALA A 28 0.23 -3.52 -0.59
N PHE A 29 -0.70 -3.94 0.25
CA PHE A 29 -0.99 -5.31 0.55
C PHE A 29 -2.37 -5.65 0.01
N ALA A 30 -2.49 -6.78 -0.66
CA ALA A 30 -3.76 -7.29 -1.17
C ALA A 30 -4.01 -8.73 -0.76
N ARG A 31 -5.30 -9.06 -0.69
CA ARG A 31 -5.83 -10.41 -0.51
C ARG A 31 -6.85 -10.64 -1.63
N ASP A 32 -6.72 -11.74 -2.37
CA ASP A 32 -7.59 -12.03 -3.53
C ASP A 32 -7.72 -10.85 -4.52
N GLY A 33 -6.64 -10.06 -4.68
CA GLY A 33 -6.60 -8.88 -5.54
C GLY A 33 -7.27 -7.61 -4.96
N ALA A 34 -7.96 -7.70 -3.82
CA ALA A 34 -8.51 -6.56 -3.09
C ALA A 34 -7.48 -5.95 -2.15
N LEU A 35 -7.37 -4.63 -2.11
CA LEU A 35 -6.44 -3.94 -1.22
C LEU A 35 -6.91 -4.03 0.23
N VAL A 36 -6.06 -4.58 1.11
CA VAL A 36 -6.36 -4.80 2.53
C VAL A 36 -5.51 -3.94 3.47
N GLY A 37 -4.41 -3.37 2.98
CA GLY A 37 -3.51 -2.58 3.80
C GLY A 37 -2.41 -1.89 3.01
N ALA A 38 -1.69 -0.99 3.67
CA ALA A 38 -0.50 -0.37 3.11
C ALA A 38 0.48 0.10 4.18
N VAL A 39 1.76 0.13 3.81
CA VAL A 39 2.84 0.66 4.61
C VAL A 39 3.60 1.69 3.78
N ALA A 40 3.93 2.83 4.37
CA ALA A 40 4.74 3.85 3.73
C ALA A 40 5.93 4.22 4.61
N VAL A 41 7.10 4.37 3.98
CA VAL A 41 8.34 4.81 4.61
C VAL A 41 8.70 6.17 4.02
N ASN A 42 8.82 7.19 4.88
CA ASN A 42 9.14 8.58 4.50
C ASN A 42 8.28 9.18 3.36
N ALA A 43 7.07 8.65 3.15
CA ALA A 43 6.17 8.96 2.04
C ALA A 43 4.72 9.23 2.53
N PRO A 44 4.48 10.30 3.30
CA PRO A 44 3.17 10.57 3.90
C PRO A 44 2.08 10.89 2.86
N LYS A 45 2.44 11.52 1.72
CA LYS A 45 1.49 11.81 0.63
C LYS A 45 1.01 10.52 -0.04
N ASP A 46 1.91 9.57 -0.26
CA ASP A 46 1.58 8.27 -0.83
C ASP A 46 0.71 7.45 0.12
N LEU A 47 1.00 7.48 1.43
CA LEU A 47 0.14 6.81 2.41
C LEU A 47 -1.31 7.31 2.36
N ILE A 48 -1.53 8.61 2.23
CA ILE A 48 -2.89 9.19 2.13
C ILE A 48 -3.57 8.72 0.84
N ARG A 49 -2.86 8.70 -0.29
CA ARG A 49 -3.38 8.23 -1.59
C ARG A 49 -3.79 6.76 -1.51
N VAL A 50 -2.94 5.92 -0.95
CA VAL A 50 -3.19 4.47 -0.84
C VAL A 50 -4.31 4.18 0.16
N LYS A 51 -4.36 4.91 1.28
CA LYS A 51 -5.48 4.80 2.23
C LYS A 51 -6.82 5.14 1.58
N ARG A 52 -6.88 6.17 0.73
CA ARG A 52 -8.08 6.49 -0.06
C ARG A 52 -8.44 5.36 -1.04
N ALA A 53 -7.46 4.78 -1.72
CA ALA A 53 -7.68 3.65 -2.62
C ALA A 53 -8.22 2.41 -1.89
N ILE A 54 -7.69 2.12 -0.69
CA ILE A 54 -8.18 1.03 0.17
C ILE A 54 -9.65 1.29 0.58
N VAL A 55 -9.96 2.50 1.06
CA VAL A 55 -11.33 2.87 1.46
C VAL A 55 -12.30 2.82 0.28
N ALA A 56 -11.83 3.18 -0.92
CA ALA A 56 -12.61 3.10 -2.16
C ALA A 56 -12.77 1.66 -2.70
N GLY A 57 -12.14 0.66 -2.07
CA GLY A 57 -12.23 -0.74 -2.52
C GLY A 57 -11.49 -1.01 -3.83
N HIS A 58 -10.47 -0.21 -4.16
CA HIS A 58 -9.68 -0.43 -5.37
C HIS A 58 -8.96 -1.78 -5.32
N ARG A 59 -8.76 -2.37 -6.50
CA ARG A 59 -7.93 -3.56 -6.66
C ARG A 59 -6.49 -3.18 -6.94
N LEU A 60 -5.58 -4.06 -6.54
CA LEU A 60 -4.14 -3.81 -6.64
C LEU A 60 -3.66 -3.61 -8.09
N GLY A 61 -4.38 -4.18 -9.07
CA GLY A 61 -4.12 -3.96 -10.51
C GLY A 61 -4.50 -2.57 -11.04
N THR A 62 -5.25 -1.76 -10.29
CA THR A 62 -5.70 -0.42 -10.70
C THR A 62 -4.77 0.70 -10.20
N LEU A 63 -3.71 0.35 -9.45
CA LEU A 63 -2.76 1.29 -8.87
C LEU A 63 -1.38 1.30 -9.58
N ALA A 64 -1.26 0.63 -10.72
CA ALA A 64 -0.05 0.60 -11.54
C ALA A 64 0.11 1.88 -12.38
#